data_AF-A0A413SWR2-F1
#
_entry.id   AF-A0A413SWR2-F1
#
_cell.length_a   1.000
_cell.length_b   1.000
_cell.length_c   1.000
_cell.angle_alpha   90.00
_cell.angle_beta   90.00
_cell.angle_gamma   90.00
#
_symmetry.space_group_name_H-M   'P 1'
#
loop_
_entity.id
_entity.type
_entity.pdbx_description
1 polymer ?
#
loop_
_entity_poly.entity_id
_entity_poly.type
_entity_poly.pdbx_seq_one_letter_code
_entity_poly.pdbx_strand_id
1 'polypeptide(L)'
;MVRTVTTEYKADSEDDSAVAEKTEVFYNDEKTPSYVTTVNSSGQILSLTDNTENTQLAYNYEYNDNTTRVTRSDGFIKEVVQNEDEENKKSTLTTKYEYKALDDKKETLVSKIESDSPDGDKIRNRTTLYNGDVLSETMSDDGKSCATNLYSDKYKKNILKYNSVEDDFTHRTFYIEKYGEKKNIDYTYDRAGNITKIKTDGKLTNSYEYDAHGRLTWEYDYDVSRAYEYGYTTTGNVEAKHTYVINDNGKLVEQDDELRKYSYGNGDWPDQLTKYCGKEITYDSSGNPKEYYNGMSFNWYRGRQLQEATLANGNRVTYKYNEDGLRTYKDTEKTTTTYEWDETKLIRETVTYKKTGKKYDIWYMYDSGNNVIGFEYSQLSEINETLKTTRIYYEKNLQGDVTGLFDARGAKIASYTYDAWGNVITDTEKSFCYEGYEVPFELNHVLYRGYYYDGSCTDTESDTNLYYLQSRYYDAEVGRFINADDTNMLEMQLNSMFKDNLYCYCNSNPVNYDDATGFSPRWWHLAKGAYLIGIGLNTILKLYKKGFVRTVLSAISTRILIYTARAAIVLMALQQYIAVIANIITIVSIVLTVKKLTLNIPTGLWHLKQSIWHNHK
;
A
#
# COMPACT_ATOMS: atom_id res chain seq x y z
N MET A 1 -6.82 -6.26 28.12
CA MET A 1 -5.63 -7.11 28.40
C MET A 1 -5.59 -8.21 27.34
N VAL A 2 -4.41 -8.57 26.83
CA VAL A 2 -4.21 -9.72 25.92
C VAL A 2 -3.40 -10.76 26.66
N ARG A 3 -3.89 -12.00 26.69
CA ARG A 3 -3.16 -13.14 27.25
C ARG A 3 -2.91 -14.14 26.14
N THR A 4 -1.66 -14.58 25.98
CA THR A 4 -1.28 -15.65 25.06
C THR A 4 -0.74 -16.82 25.87
N VAL A 5 -1.23 -18.03 25.58
CA VAL A 5 -0.74 -19.27 26.17
C VAL A 5 -0.19 -20.13 25.03
N THR A 6 1.09 -20.48 25.11
CA THR A 6 1.74 -21.37 24.14
C THR A 6 2.08 -22.68 24.83
N THR A 7 1.62 -23.79 24.25
CA THR A 7 1.89 -25.15 24.71
C THR A 7 2.71 -25.87 23.66
N GLU A 8 3.89 -26.36 24.04
CA GLU A 8 4.76 -27.15 23.19
C GLU A 8 4.53 -28.65 23.44
N TYR A 9 4.55 -29.42 22.35
CA TYR A 9 4.38 -30.87 22.34
C TYR A 9 5.64 -31.53 21.80
N LYS A 10 5.94 -32.72 22.31
CA LYS A 10 6.99 -33.56 21.72
C LYS A 10 6.45 -34.18 20.43
N ALA A 11 6.78 -33.58 19.30
CA ALA A 11 6.50 -34.11 17.97
C ALA A 11 7.76 -34.70 17.34
N ASP A 12 7.60 -35.68 16.46
CA ASP A 12 8.69 -36.14 15.61
C ASP A 12 9.05 -35.02 14.61
N SER A 13 10.35 -34.76 14.43
CA SER A 13 10.82 -33.77 13.47
C SER A 13 10.60 -34.18 12.01
N GLU A 14 10.29 -35.45 11.76
CA GLU A 14 10.00 -35.99 10.42
C GLU A 14 8.49 -36.10 10.12
N ASP A 15 7.62 -35.87 11.12
CA ASP A 15 6.16 -35.89 10.93
C ASP A 15 5.59 -34.46 10.83
N ASP A 16 5.48 -33.96 9.60
CA ASP A 16 4.92 -32.64 9.31
C ASP A 16 3.40 -32.53 9.57
N SER A 17 2.73 -33.64 9.92
CA SER A 17 1.30 -33.65 10.29
C SER A 17 1.05 -33.57 11.80
N ALA A 18 2.08 -33.79 12.62
CA ALA A 18 1.98 -33.76 14.07
C ALA A 18 1.98 -32.33 14.62
N VAL A 19 1.09 -32.05 15.57
CA VAL A 19 1.10 -30.77 16.31
C VAL A 19 2.34 -30.71 17.20
N ALA A 20 3.18 -29.71 16.97
CA ALA A 20 4.36 -29.42 17.80
C ALA A 20 4.12 -28.24 18.74
N GLU A 21 3.28 -27.28 18.37
CA GLU A 21 2.92 -26.15 19.21
C GLU A 21 1.45 -25.78 19.03
N LYS A 22 0.79 -25.41 20.14
CA LYS A 22 -0.54 -24.81 20.19
C LYS A 22 -0.44 -23.44 20.85
N THR A 23 -0.91 -22.41 20.16
CA THR A 23 -1.00 -21.05 20.69
C THR A 23 -2.46 -20.64 20.86
N GLU A 24 -2.82 -20.18 22.06
CA GLU A 24 -4.16 -19.73 22.44
C GLU A 24 -4.12 -18.25 22.82
N VAL A 25 -4.90 -17.43 22.12
CA VAL A 25 -4.97 -15.97 22.35
C VAL A 25 -6.32 -15.62 22.98
N PHE A 26 -6.28 -14.90 24.10
CA PHE A 26 -7.44 -14.43 24.84
C PHE A 26 -7.45 -12.91 24.84
N TYR A 27 -8.57 -12.34 24.41
CA TYR A 27 -8.82 -10.90 24.54
C TYR A 27 -9.76 -10.62 25.72
N ASN A 28 -9.62 -9.45 26.35
CA ASN A 28 -10.54 -8.92 27.36
C ASN A 28 -10.83 -9.87 28.54
N ASP A 29 -9.81 -10.62 28.98
CA ASP A 29 -9.90 -11.57 30.10
C ASP A 29 -10.98 -12.66 29.92
N GLU A 30 -11.29 -12.99 28.67
CA GLU A 30 -12.20 -14.08 28.30
C GLU A 30 -11.73 -15.43 28.88
N LYS A 31 -12.70 -16.27 29.26
CA LYS A 31 -12.44 -17.64 29.73
C LYS A 31 -12.10 -18.59 28.59
N THR A 32 -12.60 -18.29 27.39
CA THR A 32 -12.38 -19.07 26.16
C THR A 32 -11.37 -18.33 25.28
N PRO A 33 -10.47 -19.05 24.60
CA PRO A 33 -9.54 -18.41 23.68
C PRO A 33 -10.31 -17.85 22.49
N SER A 34 -10.03 -16.60 22.15
CA SER A 34 -10.58 -15.93 20.97
C SER A 34 -10.00 -16.56 19.70
N TYR A 35 -8.71 -16.93 19.72
CA TYR A 35 -8.06 -17.65 18.62
C TYR A 35 -7.25 -18.84 19.14
N VAL A 36 -7.25 -19.93 18.36
CA VAL A 36 -6.43 -21.11 18.62
C VAL A 36 -5.71 -21.50 17.34
N THR A 37 -4.38 -21.49 17.37
CA THR A 37 -3.53 -21.88 16.25
C THR A 37 -2.71 -23.10 16.63
N THR A 38 -2.61 -24.08 15.74
CA THR A 38 -1.68 -25.20 15.88
C THR A 38 -0.67 -25.18 14.74
N VAL A 39 0.58 -25.50 15.05
CA VAL A 39 1.67 -25.59 14.07
C VAL A 39 2.43 -26.91 14.22
N ASN A 40 3.03 -27.37 13.13
CA ASN A 40 3.92 -28.53 13.12
C ASN A 40 5.35 -28.16 13.54
N SER A 41 6.24 -29.16 13.57
CA SER A 41 7.65 -28.99 13.99
C SER A 41 8.47 -28.12 13.02
N SER A 42 8.01 -27.94 11.77
CA SER A 42 8.59 -27.03 10.79
C SER A 42 8.00 -25.61 10.84
N GLY A 43 7.06 -25.35 11.75
CA GLY A 43 6.44 -24.04 11.97
C GLY A 43 5.32 -23.69 11.00
N GLN A 44 4.84 -24.65 10.20
CA GLN A 44 3.67 -24.48 9.34
C GLN A 44 2.38 -24.58 10.16
N ILE A 45 1.43 -23.70 9.87
CA ILE A 45 0.11 -23.74 10.51
C ILE A 45 -0.64 -24.98 10.03
N LEU A 46 -1.14 -25.80 10.94
CA LEU A 46 -2.00 -26.95 10.66
C LEU A 46 -3.47 -26.58 10.77
N SER A 47 -3.82 -25.79 11.79
CA SER A 47 -5.18 -25.27 11.96
C SER A 47 -5.21 -23.92 12.65
N LEU A 48 -6.24 -23.14 12.32
CA LEU A 48 -6.63 -21.93 13.02
C LEU A 48 -8.11 -22.02 13.35
N THR A 49 -8.50 -21.60 14.55
CA THR A 49 -9.90 -21.48 14.97
C THR A 49 -10.15 -20.07 15.45
N ASP A 50 -11.13 -19.39 14.86
CA ASP A 50 -11.65 -18.10 15.26
C ASP A 50 -12.97 -18.29 16.05
N ASN A 51 -12.95 -17.87 17.32
CA ASN A 51 -14.08 -17.91 18.25
C ASN A 51 -14.66 -16.53 18.54
N THR A 52 -14.27 -15.50 17.78
CA THR A 52 -14.70 -14.11 18.02
C THR A 52 -16.10 -13.80 17.51
N GLU A 53 -16.61 -14.66 16.62
CA GLU A 53 -17.97 -14.59 16.09
C GLU A 53 -18.90 -15.57 16.80
N ASN A 54 -20.21 -15.35 16.67
CA ASN A 54 -21.24 -16.26 17.22
C ASN A 54 -21.11 -17.69 16.69
N THR A 55 -20.62 -17.84 15.46
CA THR A 55 -20.32 -19.12 14.83
C THR A 55 -18.81 -19.25 14.71
N GLN A 56 -18.26 -20.30 15.32
CA GLN A 56 -16.84 -20.61 15.20
C GLN A 56 -16.46 -20.86 13.73
N LEU A 57 -15.37 -20.22 13.29
CA LEU A 57 -14.77 -20.44 11.98
C LEU A 57 -13.47 -21.22 12.14
N ALA A 58 -13.39 -22.40 11.53
CA ALA A 58 -12.21 -23.26 11.59
C ALA A 58 -11.54 -23.34 10.22
N TYR A 59 -10.21 -23.26 10.22
CA TYR A 59 -9.34 -23.32 9.05
C TYR A 59 -8.44 -24.54 9.20
N ASN A 60 -8.39 -25.37 8.16
CA ASN A 60 -7.49 -26.51 8.08
C ASN A 60 -6.52 -26.31 6.93
N TYR A 61 -5.24 -26.50 7.19
CA TYR A 61 -4.16 -26.29 6.25
C TYR A 61 -3.53 -27.62 5.89
N GLU A 62 -3.38 -27.86 4.58
CA GLU A 62 -2.77 -29.06 4.02
C GLU A 62 -1.64 -28.63 3.10
N TYR A 63 -0.46 -29.24 3.29
CA TYR A 63 0.73 -28.99 2.48
C TYR A 63 1.14 -30.29 1.78
N ASN A 64 1.33 -30.20 0.47
CA ASN A 64 1.99 -31.20 -0.35
C ASN A 64 3.13 -30.50 -1.10
N ASP A 65 4.09 -31.24 -1.67
CA ASP A 65 5.33 -30.71 -2.27
C ASP A 65 5.21 -29.35 -2.98
N ASN A 66 4.17 -29.21 -3.81
CA ASN A 66 3.91 -28.02 -4.63
C ASN A 66 2.53 -27.38 -4.39
N THR A 67 1.75 -27.87 -3.41
CA THR A 67 0.36 -27.45 -3.21
C THR A 67 0.11 -27.07 -1.76
N THR A 68 -0.50 -25.91 -1.55
CA THR A 68 -1.07 -25.51 -0.26
C THR A 68 -2.58 -25.41 -0.41
N ARG A 69 -3.32 -26.07 0.47
CA ARG A 69 -4.78 -26.03 0.50
C ARG A 69 -5.24 -25.57 1.87
N VAL A 70 -6.17 -24.61 1.89
CA VAL A 70 -6.82 -24.11 3.11
C VAL A 70 -8.32 -24.32 2.98
N THR A 71 -8.91 -25.06 3.91
CA THR A 71 -10.35 -25.32 3.95
C THR A 71 -10.97 -24.66 5.17
N ARG A 72 -12.02 -23.86 4.98
CA ARG A 72 -12.79 -23.19 6.03
C ARG A 72 -14.09 -23.93 6.33
N SER A 73 -14.54 -23.90 7.59
CA SER A 73 -15.77 -24.57 8.03
C SER A 73 -17.06 -24.02 7.42
N ASP A 74 -17.04 -22.81 6.85
CA ASP A 74 -18.17 -22.22 6.11
C ASP A 74 -18.29 -22.72 4.65
N GLY A 75 -17.28 -23.47 4.18
CA GLY A 75 -17.20 -24.06 2.86
C GLY A 75 -16.29 -23.31 1.88
N PHE A 76 -15.60 -22.24 2.29
CA PHE A 76 -14.58 -21.60 1.47
C PHE A 76 -13.32 -22.47 1.39
N ILE A 77 -12.72 -22.57 0.20
CA ILE A 77 -11.48 -23.31 -0.03
C ILE A 77 -10.52 -22.44 -0.84
N LYS A 78 -9.28 -22.30 -0.38
CA LYS A 78 -8.15 -21.78 -1.17
C LYS A 78 -7.25 -22.95 -1.54
N GLU A 79 -6.83 -23.03 -2.79
CA GLU A 79 -5.81 -23.97 -3.24
C GLU A 79 -4.78 -23.21 -4.08
N VAL A 80 -3.52 -23.35 -3.72
CA VAL A 80 -2.38 -22.75 -4.41
C VAL A 80 -1.48 -23.86 -4.90
N VAL A 81 -1.22 -23.88 -6.20
CA VAL A 81 -0.28 -24.81 -6.84
C VAL A 81 0.86 -24.01 -7.42
N GLN A 82 2.07 -24.30 -6.98
CA GLN A 82 3.29 -23.67 -7.47
C GLN A 82 4.17 -24.69 -8.20
N ASN A 83 4.54 -24.40 -9.44
CA ASN A 83 5.47 -25.22 -10.21
C ASN A 83 6.65 -24.38 -10.70
N GLU A 84 7.84 -24.95 -10.64
CA GLU A 84 9.09 -24.31 -11.06
C GLU A 84 9.80 -25.24 -12.05
N ASP A 85 10.21 -24.68 -13.20
CA ASP A 85 11.04 -25.32 -14.21
C ASP A 85 12.38 -24.58 -14.20
N GLU A 86 13.31 -25.11 -13.41
CA GLU A 86 14.63 -24.52 -13.17
C GLU A 86 15.47 -24.44 -14.45
N GLU A 87 15.36 -25.44 -15.34
CA GLU A 87 16.14 -25.49 -16.59
C GLU A 87 15.75 -24.36 -17.54
N ASN A 88 14.46 -24.04 -17.61
CA ASN A 88 13.94 -23.00 -18.51
C ASN A 88 13.69 -21.65 -17.82
N LYS A 89 14.02 -21.52 -16.52
CA LYS A 89 13.74 -20.33 -15.69
C LYS A 89 12.28 -19.89 -15.78
N LYS A 90 11.36 -20.85 -15.66
CA LYS A 90 9.93 -20.61 -15.68
C LYS A 90 9.32 -20.96 -14.34
N SER A 91 8.34 -20.17 -13.90
CA SER A 91 7.51 -20.52 -12.76
C SER A 91 6.04 -20.31 -13.07
N THR A 92 5.20 -21.12 -12.46
CA THR A 92 3.75 -20.98 -12.52
C THR A 92 3.21 -20.97 -11.10
N LEU A 93 2.31 -20.02 -10.82
CA LEU A 93 1.53 -19.97 -9.60
C LEU A 93 0.05 -19.97 -9.99
N THR A 94 -0.68 -21.03 -9.63
CA THR A 94 -2.13 -21.11 -9.81
C THR A 94 -2.80 -20.95 -8.47
N THR A 95 -3.69 -19.96 -8.35
CA THR A 95 -4.50 -19.75 -7.15
C THR A 95 -5.96 -19.97 -7.50
N LYS A 96 -6.60 -20.86 -6.73
CA LYS A 96 -8.00 -21.24 -6.87
C LYS A 96 -8.76 -20.92 -5.59
N TYR A 97 -9.95 -20.36 -5.73
CA TYR A 97 -10.91 -20.15 -4.65
C TYR A 97 -12.20 -20.87 -4.98
N GLU A 98 -12.69 -21.70 -4.06
CA GLU A 98 -14.07 -22.23 -4.09
C GLU A 98 -14.87 -21.55 -2.99
N TYR A 99 -16.06 -21.08 -3.32
CA TYR A 99 -16.89 -20.27 -2.43
C TYR A 99 -18.37 -20.40 -2.74
N LYS A 100 -19.24 -19.92 -1.85
CA LYS A 100 -20.68 -19.78 -2.10
C LYS A 100 -20.99 -18.39 -2.65
N ALA A 101 -21.58 -18.35 -3.84
CA ALA A 101 -22.07 -17.12 -4.45
C ALA A 101 -23.39 -16.65 -3.82
N LEU A 102 -23.91 -15.50 -4.25
CA LEU A 102 -25.14 -14.92 -3.70
C LEU A 102 -26.41 -15.76 -3.93
N ASP A 103 -26.39 -16.68 -4.90
CA ASP A 103 -27.48 -17.63 -5.16
C ASP A 103 -27.25 -18.99 -4.46
N ASP A 104 -26.38 -19.01 -3.45
CA ASP A 104 -25.96 -20.18 -2.65
C ASP A 104 -25.30 -21.32 -3.44
N LYS A 105 -25.02 -21.12 -4.74
CA LYS A 105 -24.27 -22.10 -5.54
C LYS A 105 -22.79 -22.02 -5.23
N LYS A 106 -22.13 -23.17 -5.35
CA LYS A 106 -20.67 -23.26 -5.28
C LYS A 106 -20.08 -22.78 -6.59
N GLU A 107 -19.22 -21.78 -6.50
CA GLU A 107 -18.48 -21.23 -7.63
C GLU A 107 -16.98 -21.44 -7.44
N THR A 108 -16.22 -21.33 -8.53
CA THR A 108 -14.77 -21.49 -8.52
C THR A 108 -14.10 -20.39 -9.33
N LEU A 109 -13.18 -19.66 -8.72
CA LEU A 109 -12.31 -18.70 -9.38
C LEU A 109 -10.90 -19.27 -9.50
N VAL A 110 -10.28 -19.16 -10.67
CA VAL A 110 -8.92 -19.62 -10.90
C VAL A 110 -8.11 -18.52 -11.57
N SER A 111 -7.04 -18.08 -10.91
CA SER A 111 -6.05 -17.19 -11.49
C SER A 111 -4.73 -17.93 -11.67
N LYS A 112 -3.95 -17.53 -12.68
CA LYS A 112 -2.67 -18.15 -12.99
C LYS A 112 -1.65 -17.08 -13.35
N ILE A 113 -0.52 -17.07 -12.64
CA ILE A 113 0.64 -16.25 -12.96
C ILE A 113 1.70 -17.17 -13.57
N GLU A 114 2.18 -16.79 -14.73
CA GLU A 114 3.29 -17.44 -15.43
C GLU A 114 4.43 -16.43 -15.51
N SER A 115 5.61 -16.81 -15.04
CA SER A 115 6.80 -15.98 -15.08
C SER A 115 7.87 -16.68 -15.90
N ASP A 116 8.52 -15.95 -16.81
CA ASP A 116 9.68 -16.45 -17.53
C ASP A 116 10.78 -15.39 -17.70
N SER A 117 12.01 -15.87 -17.85
CA SER A 117 13.17 -15.06 -18.21
C SER A 117 13.93 -15.70 -19.39
N PRO A 118 13.38 -15.62 -20.61
CA PRO A 118 13.80 -16.44 -21.75
C PRO A 118 15.21 -16.13 -22.25
N ASP A 119 15.64 -14.87 -22.13
CA ASP A 119 16.95 -14.39 -22.60
C ASP A 119 17.87 -13.96 -21.44
N GLY A 120 17.46 -14.13 -20.18
CA GLY A 120 18.18 -13.65 -18.99
C GLY A 120 18.05 -12.14 -18.71
N ASP A 121 17.80 -11.34 -19.75
CA ASP A 121 17.81 -9.86 -19.70
C ASP A 121 16.41 -9.24 -19.48
N LYS A 122 15.35 -10.05 -19.46
CA LYS A 122 13.97 -9.54 -19.24
C LYS A 122 13.20 -10.48 -18.35
N ILE A 123 12.35 -9.91 -17.51
CA ILE A 123 11.35 -10.64 -16.74
C ILE A 123 10.00 -10.40 -17.43
N ARG A 124 9.31 -11.49 -17.77
CA ARG A 124 7.95 -11.42 -18.32
C ARG A 124 7.01 -12.15 -17.39
N ASN A 125 5.96 -11.47 -16.99
CA ASN A 125 4.86 -12.07 -16.25
C ASN A 125 3.60 -12.05 -17.10
N ARG A 126 2.86 -13.15 -17.04
CA ARG A 126 1.55 -13.30 -17.67
C ARG A 126 0.58 -13.76 -16.61
N THR A 127 -0.33 -12.88 -16.22
CA THR A 127 -1.40 -13.18 -15.27
C THR A 127 -2.70 -13.41 -16.03
N THR A 128 -3.21 -14.63 -15.99
CA THR A 128 -4.60 -14.93 -16.40
C THR A 128 -5.49 -14.70 -15.18
N LEU A 129 -6.37 -13.71 -15.27
CA LEU A 129 -7.32 -13.35 -14.22
C LEU A 129 -8.46 -14.38 -14.19
N TYR A 130 -9.16 -14.46 -13.06
CA TYR A 130 -10.26 -15.43 -12.89
C TYR A 130 -11.44 -15.21 -13.84
N ASN A 131 -11.53 -14.02 -14.44
CA ASN A 131 -12.53 -13.70 -15.44
C ASN A 131 -12.11 -14.00 -16.89
N GLY A 132 -10.93 -14.62 -17.07
CA GLY A 132 -10.34 -15.01 -18.33
C GLY A 132 -9.52 -13.92 -19.03
N ASP A 133 -9.56 -12.67 -18.56
CA ASP A 133 -8.75 -11.59 -19.13
C ASP A 133 -7.27 -11.77 -18.74
N VAL A 134 -6.37 -11.19 -19.54
CA VAL A 134 -4.94 -11.46 -19.44
C VAL A 134 -4.18 -10.16 -19.23
N LEU A 135 -3.36 -10.12 -18.19
CA LEU A 135 -2.37 -9.08 -17.97
C LEU A 135 -0.99 -9.60 -18.39
N SER A 136 -0.34 -8.92 -19.32
CA SER A 136 1.05 -9.17 -19.69
C SER A 136 1.93 -8.04 -19.18
N GLU A 137 2.97 -8.38 -18.45
CA GLU A 137 3.94 -7.44 -17.87
C GLU A 137 5.34 -7.80 -18.37
N THR A 138 6.13 -6.80 -18.73
CA THR A 138 7.52 -6.99 -19.17
C THR A 138 8.38 -5.90 -18.57
N MET A 139 9.44 -6.29 -17.87
CA MET A 139 10.39 -5.38 -17.25
C MET A 139 11.80 -5.62 -17.82
N SER A 140 12.55 -4.53 -18.02
CA SER A 140 13.98 -4.63 -18.31
C SER A 140 14.74 -5.09 -17.07
N ASP A 141 15.78 -5.87 -17.30
CA ASP A 141 16.83 -6.25 -16.35
C ASP A 141 17.34 -5.10 -15.46
N ASP A 142 17.53 -3.91 -16.02
CA ASP A 142 17.96 -2.73 -15.26
C ASP A 142 16.83 -2.05 -14.46
N GLY A 143 15.59 -2.56 -14.57
CA GLY A 143 14.40 -2.02 -13.91
C GLY A 143 13.94 -0.65 -14.44
N LYS A 144 14.58 -0.10 -15.47
CA LYS A 144 14.30 1.25 -15.97
C LYS A 144 13.04 1.32 -16.80
N SER A 145 12.69 0.22 -17.47
CA SER A 145 11.49 0.15 -18.30
C SER A 145 10.53 -0.95 -17.84
N CYS A 146 9.24 -0.64 -17.87
CA CYS A 146 8.18 -1.60 -17.59
C CYS A 146 7.00 -1.35 -18.51
N ALA A 147 6.51 -2.40 -19.16
CA ALA A 147 5.32 -2.37 -19.99
C ALA A 147 4.27 -3.34 -19.44
N THR A 148 3.03 -2.87 -19.35
CA THR A 148 1.87 -3.66 -18.91
C THR A 148 0.78 -3.58 -19.96
N ASN A 149 0.13 -4.69 -20.29
CA ASN A 149 -0.99 -4.75 -21.22
C ASN A 149 -2.12 -5.60 -20.65
N LEU A 150 -3.27 -4.99 -20.40
CA LEU A 150 -4.50 -5.66 -19.99
C LEU A 150 -5.37 -5.94 -21.23
N TYR A 151 -5.49 -7.21 -21.60
CA TYR A 151 -6.28 -7.67 -22.72
C TYR A 151 -7.57 -8.35 -22.26
N SER A 152 -8.71 -7.89 -22.77
CA SER A 152 -9.97 -8.57 -22.54
C SER A 152 -10.15 -9.72 -23.51
N ASP A 153 -10.24 -10.94 -22.96
CA ASP A 153 -10.53 -12.12 -23.77
C ASP A 153 -11.96 -12.08 -24.31
N LYS A 154 -12.91 -11.57 -23.53
CA LYS A 154 -14.32 -11.46 -23.91
C LYS A 154 -14.54 -10.54 -25.12
N TYR A 155 -13.86 -9.41 -25.17
CA TYR A 155 -14.03 -8.40 -26.24
C TYR A 155 -12.91 -8.43 -27.29
N LYS A 156 -11.94 -9.33 -27.11
CA LYS A 156 -10.79 -9.51 -28.00
C LYS A 156 -10.02 -8.21 -28.30
N LYS A 157 -9.80 -7.38 -27.27
CA LYS A 157 -9.09 -6.09 -27.39
C LYS A 157 -8.34 -5.72 -26.11
N ASN A 158 -7.37 -4.82 -26.25
CA ASN A 158 -6.72 -4.20 -25.10
C ASN A 158 -7.68 -3.22 -24.43
N ILE A 159 -7.77 -3.31 -23.11
CA ILE A 159 -8.49 -2.38 -22.25
C ILE A 159 -7.58 -1.22 -21.88
N LEU A 160 -6.33 -1.55 -21.50
CA LEU A 160 -5.38 -0.59 -20.96
C LEU A 160 -3.95 -1.07 -21.21
N LYS A 161 -3.07 -0.14 -21.60
CA LYS A 161 -1.64 -0.36 -21.65
C LYS A 161 -0.91 0.73 -20.89
N TYR A 162 0.14 0.31 -20.21
CA TYR A 162 1.11 1.16 -19.58
C TYR A 162 2.49 0.90 -20.15
N ASN A 163 3.27 1.97 -20.31
CA ASN A 163 4.69 1.88 -20.56
C ASN A 163 5.40 2.95 -19.76
N SER A 164 6.29 2.57 -18.85
CA SER A 164 7.17 3.48 -18.13
C SER A 164 8.60 3.28 -18.60
N VAL A 165 9.33 4.37 -18.82
CA VAL A 165 10.74 4.38 -19.15
C VAL A 165 11.45 5.44 -18.33
N GLU A 166 12.49 5.05 -17.60
CA GLU A 166 13.47 6.00 -17.04
C GLU A 166 14.40 6.46 -18.16
N ASP A 167 14.22 7.70 -18.59
CA ASP A 167 15.00 8.30 -19.66
C ASP A 167 16.39 8.69 -19.14
N ASP A 168 16.43 9.24 -17.92
CA ASP A 168 17.64 9.51 -17.14
C ASP A 168 17.32 9.63 -15.64
N PHE A 169 18.35 9.87 -14.81
CA PHE A 169 18.19 9.96 -13.34
C PHE A 169 17.24 11.07 -12.86
N THR A 170 16.88 12.02 -13.73
CA THR A 170 16.02 13.17 -13.45
C THR A 170 14.74 13.18 -14.29
N HIS A 171 14.52 12.17 -15.14
CA HIS A 171 13.38 12.15 -16.05
C HIS A 171 12.83 10.73 -16.27
N ARG A 172 11.50 10.62 -16.20
CA ARG A 172 10.77 9.38 -16.50
C ARG A 172 9.52 9.67 -17.31
N THR A 173 9.39 8.97 -18.42
CA THR A 173 8.19 8.96 -19.25
C THR A 173 7.24 7.85 -18.79
N PHE A 174 5.94 8.14 -18.74
CA PHE A 174 4.87 7.19 -18.47
C PHE A 174 3.73 7.37 -19.47
N TYR A 175 3.58 6.40 -20.35
CA TYR A 175 2.59 6.37 -21.40
C TYR A 175 1.41 5.47 -21.01
N ILE A 176 0.20 5.98 -21.22
CA ILE A 176 -1.06 5.27 -21.05
C ILE A 176 -1.78 5.21 -22.39
N GLU A 177 -2.15 4.01 -22.84
CA GLU A 177 -3.04 3.82 -24.00
C GLU A 177 -4.31 3.13 -23.56
N LYS A 178 -5.44 3.76 -23.86
CA LYS A 178 -6.79 3.32 -23.54
C LYS A 178 -7.72 3.62 -24.71
N TYR A 179 -9.00 3.26 -24.60
CA TYR A 179 -10.00 3.30 -25.66
C TYR A 179 -9.98 4.57 -26.55
N GLY A 180 -9.21 4.54 -27.64
CA GLY A 180 -9.05 5.66 -28.58
C GLY A 180 -8.21 6.84 -28.07
N GLU A 181 -7.62 6.74 -26.89
CA GLU A 181 -6.88 7.83 -26.23
C GLU A 181 -5.47 7.36 -25.87
N LYS A 182 -4.52 8.27 -26.06
CA LYS A 182 -3.11 8.10 -25.67
C LYS A 182 -2.73 9.30 -24.82
N LYS A 183 -2.15 9.03 -23.67
CA LYS A 183 -1.71 10.05 -22.70
C LYS A 183 -0.23 9.83 -22.42
N ASN A 184 0.58 10.84 -22.66
CA ASN A 184 1.98 10.85 -22.23
C ASN A 184 2.12 11.65 -20.95
N ILE A 185 2.76 11.08 -19.93
CA ILE A 185 2.99 11.74 -18.65
C ILE A 185 4.48 11.74 -18.34
N ASP A 186 5.06 12.93 -18.22
CA ASP A 186 6.48 13.11 -17.94
C ASP A 186 6.69 13.53 -16.48
N TYR A 187 7.52 12.80 -15.76
CA TYR A 187 7.92 13.07 -14.38
C TYR A 187 9.35 13.60 -14.37
N THR A 188 9.56 14.75 -13.72
CA THR A 188 10.90 15.33 -13.51
C THR A 188 11.28 15.21 -12.04
N TYR A 189 12.52 14.81 -11.76
CA TYR A 189 13.02 14.58 -10.42
C TYR A 189 14.15 15.53 -10.04
N ASP A 190 14.25 15.85 -8.75
CA ASP A 190 15.48 16.41 -8.19
C ASP A 190 16.56 15.32 -8.02
N ARG A 191 17.75 15.71 -7.56
CA ARG A 191 18.87 14.77 -7.33
C ARG A 191 18.65 13.82 -6.15
N ALA A 192 17.70 14.13 -5.27
CA ALA A 192 17.30 13.26 -4.17
C ALA A 192 16.21 12.27 -4.61
N GLY A 193 15.75 12.33 -5.86
CA GLY A 193 14.72 11.45 -6.42
C GLY A 193 13.29 11.91 -6.13
N ASN A 194 13.08 13.14 -5.64
CA ASN A 194 11.73 13.66 -5.45
C ASN A 194 11.16 14.20 -6.75
N ILE A 195 9.89 13.89 -7.06
CA ILE A 195 9.17 14.48 -8.19
C ILE A 195 9.02 15.99 -7.96
N THR A 196 9.55 16.79 -8.87
CA THR A 196 9.41 18.25 -8.86
C THR A 196 8.39 18.75 -9.86
N LYS A 197 8.13 18.01 -10.95
CA LYS A 197 7.16 18.39 -11.99
C LYS A 197 6.51 17.17 -12.62
N ILE A 198 5.23 17.32 -12.96
CA ILE A 198 4.47 16.39 -13.79
C ILE A 198 3.92 17.16 -14.99
N LYS A 199 4.16 16.64 -16.19
CA LYS A 199 3.53 17.13 -17.41
C LYS A 199 2.65 16.05 -18.00
N THR A 200 1.46 16.41 -18.45
CA THR A 200 0.57 15.55 -19.23
C THR A 200 0.48 16.11 -20.64
N ASP A 201 0.81 15.30 -21.65
CA ASP A 201 0.80 15.68 -23.08
C ASP A 201 1.52 17.00 -23.34
N GLY A 202 2.66 17.19 -22.66
CA GLY A 202 3.50 18.40 -22.73
C GLY A 202 3.02 19.59 -21.88
N LYS A 203 1.79 19.59 -21.37
CA LYS A 203 1.25 20.62 -20.47
C LYS A 203 1.70 20.36 -19.03
N LEU A 204 2.23 21.38 -18.35
CA LEU A 204 2.52 21.29 -16.92
C LEU A 204 1.21 21.16 -16.13
N THR A 205 1.04 20.05 -15.42
CA THR A 205 -0.14 19.78 -14.60
C THR A 205 0.16 19.94 -13.12
N ASN A 206 1.36 19.55 -12.67
CA ASN A 206 1.76 19.70 -11.27
C ASN A 206 3.21 20.14 -11.11
N SER A 207 3.50 20.89 -10.05
CA SER A 207 4.85 21.18 -9.56
C SER A 207 4.93 20.97 -8.05
N TYR A 208 6.10 20.59 -7.54
CA TYR A 208 6.33 20.37 -6.12
C TYR A 208 7.67 20.92 -5.67
N GLU A 209 7.72 21.43 -4.44
CA GLU A 209 8.95 21.87 -3.77
C GLU A 209 9.11 21.17 -2.43
N TYR A 210 10.37 20.99 -2.02
CA TYR A 210 10.72 20.29 -0.80
C TYR A 210 11.76 21.07 0.00
N ASP A 211 11.75 20.88 1.31
CA ASP A 211 12.82 21.39 2.17
C ASP A 211 14.06 20.48 2.16
N ALA A 212 15.10 20.88 2.92
CA ALA A 212 16.35 20.14 3.01
C ALA A 212 16.22 18.73 3.65
N HIS A 213 15.11 18.43 4.30
CA HIS A 213 14.79 17.12 4.86
C HIS A 213 13.93 16.26 3.91
N GLY A 214 13.59 16.80 2.73
CA GLY A 214 12.76 16.13 1.73
C GLY A 214 11.26 16.18 2.04
N ARG A 215 10.81 17.06 2.94
CA ARG A 215 9.38 17.25 3.25
C ARG A 215 8.75 18.18 2.21
N LEU A 216 7.52 17.88 1.78
CA LEU A 216 6.80 18.68 0.79
C LEU A 216 6.46 20.06 1.36
N THR A 217 6.99 21.13 0.79
CA THR A 217 6.70 22.51 1.23
C THR A 217 5.70 23.21 0.33
N TRP A 218 5.69 22.88 -0.96
CA TRP A 218 4.72 23.41 -1.90
C TRP A 218 4.20 22.34 -2.85
N GLU A 219 2.93 22.43 -3.16
CA GLU A 219 2.26 21.73 -4.24
C GLU A 219 1.53 22.75 -5.11
N TYR A 220 1.65 22.59 -6.43
CA TYR A 220 0.88 23.34 -7.40
C TYR A 220 0.15 22.35 -8.30
N ASP A 221 -1.17 22.49 -8.42
CA ASP A 221 -2.01 21.77 -9.36
C ASP A 221 -2.65 22.79 -10.33
N TYR A 222 -2.12 22.81 -11.55
CA TYR A 222 -2.56 23.72 -12.61
C TYR A 222 -3.81 23.22 -13.36
N ASP A 223 -4.24 21.98 -13.15
CA ASP A 223 -5.44 21.44 -13.78
C ASP A 223 -6.71 21.78 -12.99
N VAL A 224 -6.58 21.97 -11.68
CA VAL A 224 -7.65 22.45 -10.77
C VAL A 224 -7.43 23.87 -10.26
N SER A 225 -6.36 24.54 -10.72
CA SER A 225 -6.01 25.92 -10.36
C SER A 225 -5.81 26.13 -8.85
N ARG A 226 -5.10 25.21 -8.18
CA ARG A 226 -4.83 25.25 -6.74
C ARG A 226 -3.35 25.16 -6.43
N ALA A 227 -2.94 25.76 -5.32
CA ALA A 227 -1.65 25.51 -4.71
C ALA A 227 -1.79 25.39 -3.20
N TYR A 228 -0.87 24.65 -2.59
CA TYR A 228 -0.82 24.42 -1.16
C TYR A 228 0.59 24.66 -0.64
N GLU A 229 0.69 25.43 0.44
CA GLU A 229 1.92 25.64 1.19
C GLU A 229 1.85 24.89 2.52
N TYR A 230 2.95 24.23 2.88
CA TYR A 230 3.04 23.43 4.10
C TYR A 230 4.18 23.94 4.98
N GLY A 231 3.83 24.32 6.22
CA GLY A 231 4.78 24.68 7.27
C GLY A 231 5.05 23.50 8.19
N TYR A 232 6.25 23.45 8.77
CA TYR A 232 6.65 22.40 9.69
C TYR A 232 7.40 22.92 10.91
N THR A 233 7.12 22.30 12.06
CA THR A 233 7.90 22.51 13.27
C THR A 233 9.34 21.98 13.10
N THR A 234 10.22 22.42 14.00
CA THR A 234 11.59 21.89 14.12
C THR A 234 11.65 20.41 14.50
N THR A 235 10.55 19.84 15.03
CA THR A 235 10.45 18.41 15.38
C THR A 235 9.89 17.55 14.25
N GLY A 236 9.54 18.14 13.11
CA GLY A 236 9.04 17.36 11.96
C GLY A 236 7.53 17.39 11.77
N ASN A 237 6.77 17.95 12.70
CA ASN A 237 5.31 17.98 12.62
C ASN A 237 4.81 19.06 11.65
N VAL A 238 3.71 18.79 10.92
CA VAL A 238 3.02 19.82 10.14
C VAL A 238 2.45 20.85 11.10
N GLU A 239 2.76 22.14 10.90
CA GLU A 239 2.27 23.24 11.75
C GLU A 239 1.16 24.06 11.07
N ALA A 240 1.19 24.12 9.73
CA ALA A 240 0.23 24.85 8.93
C ALA A 240 0.09 24.26 7.51
N LYS A 241 -1.13 24.35 6.96
CA LYS A 241 -1.43 24.17 5.53
C LYS A 241 -2.17 25.41 5.06
N HIS A 242 -1.71 26.04 3.99
CA HIS A 242 -2.36 27.22 3.42
C HIS A 242 -2.76 26.93 1.96
N THR A 243 -4.04 27.13 1.62
CA THR A 243 -4.55 26.93 0.26
C THR A 243 -4.59 28.25 -0.51
N TYR A 244 -4.13 28.20 -1.76
CA TYR A 244 -4.15 29.32 -2.70
C TYR A 244 -4.87 28.92 -3.98
N VAL A 245 -5.44 29.91 -4.67
CA VAL A 245 -5.90 29.76 -6.06
C VAL A 245 -4.85 30.27 -7.03
N ILE A 246 -4.63 29.53 -8.10
CA ILE A 246 -3.80 29.94 -9.23
C ILE A 246 -4.71 30.65 -10.23
N ASN A 247 -4.55 31.96 -10.40
CA ASN A 247 -5.32 32.70 -11.42
C ASN A 247 -4.79 32.47 -12.84
N ASP A 248 -5.52 32.95 -13.84
CA ASP A 248 -5.19 32.79 -15.27
C ASP A 248 -3.80 33.33 -15.66
N ASN A 249 -3.23 34.25 -14.87
CA ASN A 249 -1.88 34.80 -15.07
C ASN A 249 -0.80 33.99 -14.35
N GLY A 250 -1.14 32.85 -13.74
CA GLY A 250 -0.23 31.99 -12.98
C GLY A 250 0.19 32.56 -11.63
N LYS A 251 -0.51 33.58 -11.11
CA LYS A 251 -0.23 34.15 -9.78
C LYS A 251 -1.08 33.49 -8.70
N LEU A 252 -0.47 33.29 -7.55
CA LEU A 252 -1.15 32.85 -6.34
C LEU A 252 -2.04 33.98 -5.80
N VAL A 253 -3.27 33.62 -5.48
CA VAL A 253 -4.25 34.44 -4.80
C VAL A 253 -4.60 33.72 -3.51
N GLU A 254 -4.32 34.36 -2.38
CA GLU A 254 -4.75 33.88 -1.07
C GLU A 254 -6.27 33.84 -1.01
N GLN A 255 -6.81 32.81 -0.37
CA GLN A 255 -8.21 32.73 -0.02
C GLN A 255 -8.38 32.99 1.49
N ASP A 256 -9.38 33.79 1.84
CA ASP A 256 -9.74 34.01 3.25
C ASP A 256 -10.12 32.66 3.91
N ASP A 257 -9.76 32.47 5.18
CA ASP A 257 -10.09 31.30 6.01
C ASP A 257 -9.54 29.92 5.54
N GLU A 258 -8.60 29.91 4.59
CA GLU A 258 -7.95 28.68 4.08
C GLU A 258 -6.62 28.33 4.76
N LEU A 259 -6.28 28.99 5.86
CA LEU A 259 -5.14 28.63 6.71
C LEU A 259 -5.58 27.59 7.77
N ARG A 260 -5.17 26.34 7.56
CA ARG A 260 -5.33 25.25 8.53
C ARG A 260 -4.16 25.25 9.50
N LYS A 261 -4.44 25.32 10.80
CA LYS A 261 -3.41 25.34 11.86
C LYS A 261 -3.43 24.07 12.67
N TYR A 262 -2.23 23.58 13.01
CA TYR A 262 -2.01 22.39 13.79
C TYR A 262 -1.41 22.78 15.14
N SER A 263 -1.77 22.11 16.23
CA SER A 263 -1.18 22.38 17.54
C SER A 263 -0.91 21.10 18.32
N TYR A 264 0.28 21.06 18.92
CA TYR A 264 0.81 19.92 19.66
C TYR A 264 1.10 20.37 21.09
N GLY A 265 0.22 20.00 22.02
CA GLY A 265 0.28 20.42 23.42
C GLY A 265 0.46 19.27 24.41
N ASN A 266 0.57 18.03 23.92
CA ASN A 266 0.79 16.87 24.79
C ASN A 266 2.28 16.71 25.10
N GLY A 267 2.67 16.94 26.35
CA GLY A 267 4.06 16.84 26.79
C GLY A 267 4.61 15.41 26.79
N ASP A 268 3.75 14.40 26.96
CA ASP A 268 4.15 12.98 26.96
C ASP A 268 4.21 12.43 25.52
N TRP A 269 3.41 13.00 24.61
CA TRP A 269 3.37 12.65 23.20
C TRP A 269 3.53 13.91 22.33
N PRO A 270 4.75 14.43 22.14
CA PRO A 270 5.00 15.71 21.46
C PRO A 270 4.51 15.75 20.00
N ASP A 271 4.38 14.60 19.35
CA ASP A 271 3.89 14.47 17.97
C ASP A 271 2.38 14.22 17.90
N GLN A 272 1.67 14.18 19.02
CA GLN A 272 0.22 14.00 19.03
C GLN A 272 -0.51 15.32 18.75
N LEU A 273 -1.35 15.34 17.73
CA LEU A 273 -2.10 16.53 17.31
C LEU A 273 -3.23 16.82 18.30
N THR A 274 -3.04 17.82 19.15
CA THR A 274 -4.03 18.17 20.19
C THR A 274 -5.11 19.14 19.72
N LYS A 275 -4.85 19.92 18.66
CA LYS A 275 -5.86 20.77 18.01
C LYS A 275 -5.64 20.85 16.51
N TYR A 276 -6.74 20.82 15.75
CA TYR A 276 -6.77 21.14 14.33
C TYR A 276 -7.76 22.28 14.09
N CYS A 277 -7.30 23.37 13.47
CA CYS A 277 -8.11 24.57 13.23
C CYS A 277 -8.83 25.08 14.50
N GLY A 278 -8.16 25.00 15.65
CA GLY A 278 -8.70 25.43 16.96
C GLY A 278 -9.68 24.45 17.62
N LYS A 279 -10.09 23.37 16.95
CA LYS A 279 -10.90 22.29 17.52
C LYS A 279 -10.01 21.29 18.22
N GLU A 280 -10.41 20.87 19.43
CA GLU A 280 -9.61 19.98 20.26
C GLU A 280 -9.73 18.52 19.81
N ILE A 281 -8.64 17.78 19.99
CA ILE A 281 -8.57 16.33 19.82
C ILE A 281 -8.08 15.75 21.14
N THR A 282 -8.78 14.74 21.63
CA THR A 282 -8.39 14.03 22.86
C THR A 282 -8.02 12.60 22.56
N TYR A 283 -7.23 11.97 23.43
CA TYR A 283 -6.67 10.64 23.19
C TYR A 283 -6.85 9.71 24.39
N ASP A 284 -6.82 8.41 24.12
CA ASP A 284 -6.61 7.40 25.15
C ASP A 284 -5.13 7.29 25.54
N SER A 285 -4.81 6.45 26.53
CA SER A 285 -3.44 6.24 26.99
C SER A 285 -2.53 5.51 25.99
N SER A 286 -3.10 4.91 24.94
CA SER A 286 -2.38 4.20 23.88
C SER A 286 -2.08 5.11 22.68
N GLY A 287 -2.50 6.38 22.74
CA GLY A 287 -2.29 7.35 21.66
C GLY A 287 -3.33 7.26 20.54
N ASN A 288 -4.49 6.65 20.78
CA ASN A 288 -5.60 6.67 19.82
C ASN A 288 -6.60 7.80 20.15
N PRO A 289 -7.17 8.49 19.15
CA PRO A 289 -8.07 9.62 19.38
C PRO A 289 -9.40 9.14 19.98
N LYS A 290 -9.99 9.90 20.89
CA LYS A 290 -11.33 9.66 21.47
C LYS A 290 -12.37 10.62 20.94
N GLU A 291 -12.04 11.91 20.94
CA GLU A 291 -12.84 12.99 20.35
C GLU A 291 -11.97 13.65 19.27
N TYR A 292 -12.56 13.92 18.12
CA TYR A 292 -11.85 14.40 16.94
C TYR A 292 -12.34 15.78 16.48
N TYR A 293 -11.54 16.47 15.67
CA TYR A 293 -11.74 17.89 15.37
C TYR A 293 -13.08 18.19 14.67
N ASN A 294 -13.60 17.23 13.91
CA ASN A 294 -14.81 17.35 13.12
C ASN A 294 -16.06 16.84 13.86
N GLY A 295 -15.97 16.57 15.17
CA GLY A 295 -17.07 16.08 15.99
C GLY A 295 -17.28 14.56 15.93
N MET A 296 -16.42 13.82 15.22
CA MET A 296 -16.38 12.37 15.37
C MET A 296 -15.81 11.97 16.73
N SER A 297 -16.25 10.84 17.26
CA SER A 297 -15.62 10.17 18.40
C SER A 297 -15.33 8.72 18.08
N PHE A 298 -14.31 8.16 18.73
CA PHE A 298 -13.82 6.83 18.44
C PHE A 298 -13.67 6.00 19.72
N ASN A 299 -14.02 4.73 19.60
CA ASN A 299 -13.77 3.72 20.62
C ASN A 299 -12.86 2.64 20.04
N TRP A 300 -11.75 2.39 20.71
CA TRP A 300 -10.70 1.48 20.26
C TRP A 300 -10.66 0.24 21.14
N TYR A 301 -10.32 -0.89 20.54
CA TYR A 301 -10.14 -2.15 21.24
C TYR A 301 -8.89 -2.88 20.77
N ARG A 302 -8.45 -3.89 21.55
CA ARG A 302 -7.24 -4.66 21.27
C ARG A 302 -6.00 -3.78 21.00
N GLY A 303 -5.89 -2.68 21.71
CA GLY A 303 -4.82 -1.69 21.55
C GLY A 303 -5.19 -0.60 20.55
N ARG A 304 -5.14 -0.91 19.25
CA ARG A 304 -5.20 0.11 18.17
C ARG A 304 -6.21 -0.20 17.06
N GLN A 305 -7.12 -1.16 17.29
CA GLN A 305 -8.18 -1.50 16.34
C GLN A 305 -9.41 -0.64 16.62
N LEU A 306 -9.97 -0.01 15.59
CA LEU A 306 -11.13 0.88 15.75
C LEU A 306 -12.38 0.02 15.94
N GLN A 307 -12.96 -0.02 17.13
CA GLN A 307 -14.17 -0.80 17.39
C GLN A 307 -15.41 -0.10 16.82
N GLU A 308 -15.49 1.21 17.07
CA GLU A 308 -16.63 2.02 16.72
C GLU A 308 -16.19 3.47 16.48
N ALA A 309 -16.76 4.09 15.45
CA ALA A 309 -16.77 5.54 15.27
C ALA A 309 -18.21 6.05 15.42
N THR A 310 -18.41 7.10 16.21
CA THR A 310 -19.65 7.89 16.18
C THR A 310 -19.39 9.13 15.32
N LEU A 311 -20.14 9.27 14.23
CA LEU A 311 -20.05 10.36 13.29
C LEU A 311 -20.65 11.65 13.86
N ALA A 312 -20.37 12.80 13.26
CA ALA A 312 -20.85 14.10 13.72
C ALA A 312 -22.40 14.22 13.75
N ASN A 313 -23.09 13.46 12.90
CA ASN A 313 -24.56 13.37 12.87
C ASN A 313 -25.13 12.39 13.91
N GLY A 314 -24.28 11.75 14.72
CA GLY A 314 -24.67 10.77 15.74
C GLY A 314 -24.79 9.33 15.23
N ASN A 315 -24.63 9.09 13.94
CA ASN A 315 -24.61 7.74 13.38
C ASN A 315 -23.38 6.97 13.86
N ARG A 316 -23.53 5.65 13.99
CA ARG A 316 -22.46 4.76 14.41
C ARG A 316 -21.96 3.94 13.24
N VAL A 317 -20.63 3.79 13.16
CA VAL A 317 -19.95 2.82 12.32
C VAL A 317 -19.20 1.86 13.22
N THR A 318 -19.43 0.55 13.07
CA THR A 318 -18.76 -0.47 13.90
C THR A 318 -17.93 -1.40 13.04
N TYR A 319 -16.83 -1.91 13.59
CA TYR A 319 -15.89 -2.76 12.88
C TYR A 319 -15.52 -4.00 13.69
N LYS A 320 -15.11 -5.05 12.99
CA LYS A 320 -14.48 -6.23 13.58
C LYS A 320 -13.24 -6.62 12.78
N TYR A 321 -12.31 -7.30 13.43
CA TYR A 321 -11.03 -7.71 12.86
C TYR A 321 -10.69 -9.15 13.20
N ASN A 322 -9.94 -9.80 12.31
CA ASN A 322 -9.37 -11.12 12.53
C ASN A 322 -8.13 -11.06 13.47
N GLU A 323 -7.45 -12.20 13.62
CA GLU A 323 -6.25 -12.37 14.44
C GLU A 323 -5.06 -11.51 13.99
N ASP A 324 -4.96 -11.25 12.68
CA ASP A 324 -3.92 -10.41 12.08
C ASP A 324 -4.26 -8.91 12.17
N GLY A 325 -5.44 -8.57 12.70
CA GLY A 325 -5.93 -7.19 12.77
C GLY A 325 -6.43 -6.63 11.45
N LEU A 326 -6.77 -7.50 10.49
CA LEU A 326 -7.43 -7.14 9.23
C LEU A 326 -8.94 -7.09 9.44
N ARG A 327 -9.57 -6.03 8.94
CA ARG A 327 -11.00 -5.80 9.14
C ARG A 327 -11.82 -6.87 8.43
N THR A 328 -12.65 -7.61 9.16
CA THR A 328 -13.54 -8.68 8.64
C THR A 328 -14.99 -8.25 8.50
N TYR A 329 -15.38 -7.18 9.19
CA TYR A 329 -16.75 -6.67 9.17
C TYR A 329 -16.79 -5.15 9.37
N LYS A 330 -17.75 -4.50 8.69
CA LYS A 330 -18.12 -3.10 8.89
C LYS A 330 -19.64 -2.99 8.90
N ASP A 331 -20.19 -2.21 9.83
CA ASP A 331 -21.61 -1.86 9.87
C ASP A 331 -21.79 -0.34 9.94
N THR A 332 -22.52 0.24 8.99
CA THR A 332 -22.91 1.65 8.94
C THR A 332 -24.43 1.79 9.07
N GLU A 333 -24.97 3.01 9.06
CA GLU A 333 -26.43 3.19 8.96
C GLU A 333 -27.00 2.61 7.65
N LYS A 334 -26.23 2.65 6.55
CA LYS A 334 -26.70 2.29 5.20
C LYS A 334 -26.44 0.84 4.83
N THR A 335 -25.29 0.31 5.22
CA THR A 335 -24.76 -0.96 4.72
C THR A 335 -24.11 -1.80 5.80
N THR A 336 -24.16 -3.13 5.64
CA THR A 336 -23.23 -4.05 6.28
C THR A 336 -22.26 -4.59 5.23
N THR A 337 -20.97 -4.66 5.54
CA THR A 337 -19.94 -5.21 4.67
C THR A 337 -19.16 -6.30 5.40
N THR A 338 -18.99 -7.46 4.76
CA THR A 338 -18.04 -8.49 5.20
C THR A 338 -16.84 -8.52 4.27
N TYR A 339 -15.65 -8.77 4.82
CA TYR A 339 -14.38 -8.75 4.10
C TYR A 339 -13.73 -10.13 4.17
N GLU A 340 -13.24 -10.64 3.06
CA GLU A 340 -12.42 -11.85 3.02
C GLU A 340 -11.00 -11.52 2.56
N TRP A 341 -10.03 -11.98 3.35
CA TRP A 341 -8.62 -11.74 3.14
C TRP A 341 -7.92 -13.04 2.75
N ASP A 342 -6.99 -12.91 1.80
CA ASP A 342 -5.99 -13.91 1.50
C ASP A 342 -4.64 -13.39 2.01
N GLU A 343 -4.21 -13.88 3.18
CA GLU A 343 -3.11 -13.27 3.93
C GLU A 343 -3.42 -11.78 4.15
N THR A 344 -2.61 -10.86 3.61
CA THR A 344 -2.83 -9.40 3.73
C THR A 344 -3.57 -8.78 2.53
N LYS A 345 -4.08 -9.60 1.60
CA LYS A 345 -4.73 -9.17 0.35
C LYS A 345 -6.25 -9.27 0.46
N LEU A 346 -6.96 -8.15 0.30
CA LEU A 346 -8.43 -8.14 0.31
C LEU A 346 -8.96 -8.78 -0.98
N ILE A 347 -9.48 -9.99 -0.93
CA ILE A 347 -9.89 -10.70 -2.15
C ILE A 347 -11.37 -10.52 -2.46
N ARG A 348 -12.21 -10.33 -1.42
CA ARG A 348 -13.66 -10.30 -1.59
C ARG A 348 -14.34 -9.38 -0.56
N GLU A 349 -15.41 -8.74 -0.98
CA GLU A 349 -16.36 -8.07 -0.10
C GLU A 349 -17.79 -8.52 -0.41
N THR A 350 -18.64 -8.57 0.60
CA THR A 350 -20.09 -8.64 0.40
C THR A 350 -20.76 -7.46 1.06
N VAL A 351 -21.32 -6.56 0.26
CA VAL A 351 -22.01 -5.35 0.70
C VAL A 351 -23.52 -5.60 0.66
N THR A 352 -24.20 -5.41 1.78
CA THR A 352 -25.66 -5.50 1.89
C THR A 352 -26.24 -4.14 2.25
N TYR A 353 -27.09 -3.58 1.40
CA TYR A 353 -27.83 -2.35 1.68
C TYR A 353 -29.02 -2.64 2.59
N LYS A 354 -29.02 -2.07 3.80
CA LYS A 354 -30.01 -2.40 4.84
C LYS A 354 -31.44 -2.07 4.44
N LYS A 355 -31.64 -0.94 3.76
CA LYS A 355 -32.97 -0.44 3.37
C LYS A 355 -33.64 -1.30 2.29
N THR A 356 -32.87 -1.79 1.33
CA THR A 356 -33.40 -2.54 0.17
C THR A 356 -33.19 -4.04 0.29
N GLY A 357 -32.30 -4.49 1.18
CA GLY A 357 -31.83 -5.88 1.23
C GLY A 357 -30.92 -6.25 0.05
N LYS A 358 -30.61 -5.32 -0.86
CA LYS A 358 -29.80 -5.59 -2.05
C LYS A 358 -28.38 -5.94 -1.65
N LYS A 359 -27.85 -7.01 -2.24
CA LYS A 359 -26.49 -7.50 -2.00
C LYS A 359 -25.62 -7.37 -3.25
N TYR A 360 -24.37 -7.01 -3.03
CA TYR A 360 -23.31 -7.03 -4.02
C TYR A 360 -22.15 -7.87 -3.50
N ASP A 361 -21.69 -8.81 -4.33
CA ASP A 361 -20.52 -9.64 -4.07
C ASP A 361 -19.37 -9.14 -4.96
N ILE A 362 -18.33 -8.58 -4.35
CA ILE A 362 -17.23 -7.90 -5.02
C ILE A 362 -15.99 -8.78 -4.90
N TRP A 363 -15.37 -9.12 -6.02
CA TRP A 363 -14.09 -9.82 -6.09
C TRP A 363 -13.03 -8.92 -6.70
N TYR A 364 -11.87 -8.84 -6.07
CA TYR A 364 -10.76 -8.00 -6.54
C TYR A 364 -9.81 -8.75 -7.45
N MET A 365 -9.37 -8.08 -8.51
CA MET A 365 -8.37 -8.57 -9.45
C MET A 365 -7.01 -7.95 -9.17
N TYR A 366 -5.97 -8.76 -9.25
CA TYR A 366 -4.60 -8.39 -8.93
C TYR A 366 -3.65 -8.71 -10.09
N ASP A 367 -2.62 -7.88 -10.27
CA ASP A 367 -1.49 -8.16 -11.16
C ASP A 367 -0.52 -9.19 -10.55
N SER A 368 0.57 -9.52 -11.26
CA SER A 368 1.62 -10.36 -10.66
C SER A 368 2.23 -9.68 -9.43
N GLY A 369 2.20 -8.33 -9.44
CA GLY A 369 2.46 -7.28 -8.45
C GLY A 369 1.73 -7.31 -7.11
N ASN A 370 0.69 -8.14 -6.94
CA ASN A 370 -0.28 -8.01 -5.85
C ASN A 370 -0.87 -6.58 -5.73
N ASN A 371 -0.78 -5.77 -6.77
CA ASN A 371 -1.49 -4.50 -6.89
C ASN A 371 -2.87 -4.79 -7.44
N VAL A 372 -3.88 -4.21 -6.80
CA VAL A 372 -5.24 -4.29 -7.31
C VAL A 372 -5.36 -3.55 -8.65
N ILE A 373 -5.96 -4.17 -9.65
CA ILE A 373 -6.12 -3.61 -11.01
C ILE A 373 -7.59 -3.39 -11.39
N GLY A 374 -8.51 -3.81 -10.54
CA GLY A 374 -9.95 -3.68 -10.73
C GLY A 374 -10.72 -4.68 -9.87
N PHE A 375 -12.01 -4.79 -10.14
CA PHE A 375 -12.90 -5.72 -9.46
C PHE A 375 -14.01 -6.22 -10.38
N GLU A 376 -14.57 -7.38 -10.06
CA GLU A 376 -15.88 -7.80 -10.55
C GLU A 376 -16.89 -7.67 -9.42
N TYR A 377 -18.09 -7.17 -9.71
CA TYR A 377 -19.19 -7.23 -8.75
C TYR A 377 -20.38 -7.99 -9.34
N SER A 378 -20.99 -8.82 -8.50
CA SER A 378 -22.15 -9.64 -8.82
C SER A 378 -23.35 -9.23 -7.98
N GLN A 379 -24.53 -9.23 -8.58
CA GLN A 379 -25.80 -9.02 -7.90
C GLN A 379 -26.85 -9.98 -8.45
N LEU A 380 -27.84 -10.34 -7.62
CA LEU A 380 -29.03 -11.04 -8.11
C LEU A 380 -29.92 -10.06 -8.89
N SER A 381 -30.37 -10.50 -10.06
CA SER A 381 -31.39 -9.80 -10.84
C SER A 381 -32.74 -9.86 -10.13
N GLU A 382 -33.40 -8.72 -9.99
CA GLU A 382 -34.72 -8.60 -9.34
C GLU A 382 -35.84 -9.34 -10.09
N ILE A 383 -35.63 -9.68 -11.37
CA ILE A 383 -36.68 -10.27 -12.22
C ILE A 383 -36.64 -11.80 -12.19
N ASN A 384 -35.44 -12.39 -12.23
CA ASN A 384 -35.26 -13.82 -12.46
C ASN A 384 -34.26 -14.48 -11.52
N GLU A 385 -33.79 -13.77 -10.50
CA GLU A 385 -32.84 -14.26 -9.48
C GLU A 385 -31.55 -14.84 -10.07
N THR A 386 -31.20 -14.44 -11.30
CA THR A 386 -29.93 -14.83 -11.91
C THR A 386 -28.82 -13.88 -11.49
N LEU A 387 -27.63 -14.44 -11.27
CA LEU A 387 -26.45 -13.65 -10.94
C LEU A 387 -25.99 -12.87 -12.17
N LYS A 388 -25.88 -11.54 -12.03
CA LYS A 388 -25.31 -10.66 -13.04
C LYS A 388 -23.98 -10.12 -12.55
N THR A 389 -22.91 -10.43 -13.28
CA THR A 389 -21.55 -9.97 -12.98
C THR A 389 -21.13 -8.84 -13.91
N THR A 390 -20.51 -7.80 -13.35
CA THR A 390 -19.99 -6.63 -14.06
C THR A 390 -18.51 -6.44 -13.75
N ARG A 391 -17.73 -6.08 -14.78
CA ARG A 391 -16.26 -5.90 -14.70
C ARG A 391 -15.91 -4.43 -14.66
N ILE A 392 -15.03 -4.07 -13.73
CA ILE A 392 -14.49 -2.73 -13.57
C ILE A 392 -12.96 -2.83 -13.52
N TYR A 393 -12.27 -1.98 -14.28
CA TYR A 393 -10.81 -1.88 -14.24
C TYR A 393 -10.37 -0.49 -13.84
N TYR A 394 -9.20 -0.39 -13.24
CA TYR A 394 -8.63 0.86 -12.76
C TYR A 394 -7.69 1.48 -13.78
N GLU A 395 -7.87 2.78 -14.03
CA GLU A 395 -6.80 3.65 -14.54
C GLU A 395 -5.98 4.12 -13.34
N LYS A 396 -4.69 3.80 -13.32
CA LYS A 396 -3.74 4.30 -12.33
C LYS A 396 -2.68 5.23 -12.90
N ASN A 397 -2.28 6.21 -12.09
CA ASN A 397 -1.07 7.00 -12.37
C ASN A 397 0.21 6.24 -11.95
N LEU A 398 1.37 6.85 -12.18
CA LEU A 398 2.64 6.19 -11.87
C LEU A 398 2.83 5.96 -10.36
N GLN A 399 2.28 6.82 -9.53
CA GLN A 399 2.29 6.74 -8.06
C GLN A 399 1.33 5.67 -7.50
N GLY A 400 0.42 5.13 -8.32
CA GLY A 400 -0.50 4.06 -7.94
C GLY A 400 -1.91 4.52 -7.57
N ASP A 401 -2.23 5.82 -7.67
CA ASP A 401 -3.57 6.34 -7.44
C ASP A 401 -4.54 5.85 -8.50
N VAL A 402 -5.74 5.45 -8.11
CA VAL A 402 -6.84 5.22 -9.05
C VAL A 402 -7.36 6.57 -9.55
N THR A 403 -7.04 6.94 -10.79
CA THR A 403 -7.46 8.19 -11.44
C THR A 403 -8.70 8.02 -12.32
N GLY A 404 -9.17 6.79 -12.51
CA GLY A 404 -10.40 6.51 -13.25
C GLY A 404 -10.84 5.06 -13.21
N LEU A 405 -12.09 4.84 -13.58
CA LEU A 405 -12.71 3.52 -13.72
C LEU A 405 -13.05 3.26 -15.18
N PHE A 406 -12.87 2.01 -15.63
CA PHE A 406 -13.28 1.53 -16.95
C PHE A 406 -14.29 0.39 -16.86
N ASP A 407 -15.24 0.37 -17.78
CA ASP A 407 -16.13 -0.78 -17.96
C ASP A 407 -15.39 -1.97 -18.62
N ALA A 408 -16.12 -3.08 -18.79
CA ALA A 408 -15.61 -4.30 -19.43
C ALA A 408 -15.07 -4.10 -20.87
N ARG A 409 -15.46 -3.00 -21.54
CA ARG A 409 -15.05 -2.62 -22.90
C ARG A 409 -13.92 -1.58 -22.89
N GLY A 410 -13.46 -1.12 -21.73
CA GLY A 410 -12.43 -0.08 -21.62
C GLY A 410 -12.95 1.35 -21.79
N ALA A 411 -14.27 1.56 -21.77
CA ALA A 411 -14.83 2.91 -21.78
C ALA A 411 -14.72 3.52 -20.37
N LYS A 412 -14.29 4.79 -20.28
CA LYS A 412 -14.21 5.51 -19.00
C LYS A 412 -15.61 5.71 -18.42
N ILE A 413 -15.78 5.36 -17.14
CA ILE A 413 -17.05 5.49 -16.42
C ILE A 413 -16.94 6.45 -15.23
N ALA A 414 -15.73 6.67 -14.70
CA ALA A 414 -15.47 7.65 -13.65
C ALA A 414 -14.04 8.20 -13.72
N SER A 415 -13.83 9.35 -13.10
CA SER A 415 -12.54 10.06 -12.98
C SER A 415 -12.35 10.52 -11.55
N TYR A 416 -11.10 10.49 -11.06
CA TYR A 416 -10.71 11.01 -9.75
C TYR A 416 -9.49 11.90 -9.89
N THR A 417 -9.50 13.03 -9.19
CA THR A 417 -8.36 13.95 -9.02
C THR A 417 -8.11 14.15 -7.54
N TYR A 418 -6.84 14.19 -7.14
CA TYR A 418 -6.45 14.26 -5.74
C TYR A 418 -5.47 15.42 -5.52
N ASP A 419 -5.47 16.00 -4.32
CA ASP A 419 -4.28 16.72 -3.84
C ASP A 419 -3.17 15.72 -3.44
N ALA A 420 -1.95 16.21 -3.15
CA ALA A 420 -0.81 15.35 -2.83
C ALA A 420 -1.04 14.46 -1.61
N TRP A 421 -1.93 14.85 -0.70
CA TRP A 421 -2.26 14.14 0.54
C TRP A 421 -3.45 13.20 0.37
N GLY A 422 -4.06 13.12 -0.80
CA GLY A 422 -5.10 12.14 -1.13
C GLY A 422 -6.53 12.61 -0.91
N ASN A 423 -6.77 13.91 -0.72
CA ASN A 423 -8.12 14.46 -0.75
C ASN A 423 -8.67 14.41 -2.17
N VAL A 424 -9.84 13.81 -2.37
CA VAL A 424 -10.50 13.84 -3.68
C VAL A 424 -11.02 15.26 -3.93
N ILE A 425 -10.59 15.87 -5.03
CA ILE A 425 -11.04 17.19 -5.46
C ILE A 425 -12.35 17.03 -6.24
N THR A 426 -13.47 17.41 -5.61
CA THR A 426 -14.83 17.21 -6.16
C THR A 426 -15.47 18.48 -6.72
N ASP A 427 -14.92 19.65 -6.44
CA ASP A 427 -15.52 20.94 -6.76
C ASP A 427 -15.05 21.57 -8.08
N THR A 428 -14.28 20.84 -8.89
CA THR A 428 -13.73 21.32 -10.17
C THR A 428 -14.22 20.53 -11.39
N GLU A 429 -15.28 19.72 -11.27
CA GLU A 429 -15.79 18.79 -12.29
C GLU A 429 -14.75 17.76 -12.80
N LYS A 430 -13.53 17.72 -12.24
CA LYS A 430 -12.46 16.80 -12.63
C LYS A 430 -12.61 15.41 -12.03
N SER A 431 -13.22 15.32 -10.85
CA SER A 431 -13.70 14.07 -10.28
C SER A 431 -15.18 13.94 -10.61
N PHE A 432 -15.56 12.90 -11.35
CA PHE A 432 -16.92 12.74 -11.84
C PHE A 432 -17.25 11.26 -12.12
N CYS A 433 -18.53 10.95 -12.15
CA CYS A 433 -19.08 9.69 -12.62
C CYS A 433 -20.00 9.96 -13.82
N TYR A 434 -19.93 9.12 -14.86
CA TYR A 434 -20.91 9.17 -15.96
C TYR A 434 -22.27 8.60 -15.50
N GLU A 435 -23.35 9.17 -16.03
CA GLU A 435 -24.72 8.70 -15.76
C GLU A 435 -24.89 7.20 -16.08
N GLY A 436 -25.55 6.48 -15.19
CA GLY A 436 -25.79 5.03 -15.30
C GLY A 436 -24.66 4.14 -14.75
N TYR A 437 -23.61 4.75 -14.19
CA TYR A 437 -22.48 4.04 -13.55
C TYR A 437 -22.36 4.33 -12.05
N GLU A 438 -23.43 4.79 -11.42
CA GLU A 438 -23.46 5.14 -9.99
C GLU A 438 -23.14 3.91 -9.12
N VAL A 439 -23.63 2.73 -9.50
CA VAL A 439 -23.37 1.48 -8.73
C VAL A 439 -21.87 1.16 -8.65
N PRO A 440 -21.11 0.96 -9.75
CA PRO A 440 -19.68 0.70 -9.64
C PRO A 440 -18.89 1.86 -9.04
N PHE A 441 -19.37 3.10 -9.16
CA PHE A 441 -18.74 4.26 -8.53
C PHE A 441 -18.84 4.21 -7.01
N GLU A 442 -20.04 3.91 -6.48
CA GLU A 442 -20.28 3.77 -5.03
C GLU A 442 -19.65 2.50 -4.44
N LEU A 443 -19.47 1.44 -5.23
CA LEU A 443 -18.80 0.22 -4.78
C LEU A 443 -17.26 0.30 -4.81
N ASN A 444 -16.69 1.34 -5.42
CA ASN A 444 -15.24 1.50 -5.50
C ASN A 444 -14.69 2.18 -4.25
N HIS A 445 -14.13 1.40 -3.33
CA HIS A 445 -13.43 1.92 -2.16
C HIS A 445 -11.91 2.02 -2.37
N VAL A 446 -11.35 1.54 -3.48
CA VAL A 446 -9.91 1.65 -3.75
C VAL A 446 -9.63 2.95 -4.50
N LEU A 447 -8.93 3.89 -3.86
CA LEU A 447 -8.69 5.25 -4.38
C LEU A 447 -7.20 5.63 -4.35
N TYR A 448 -6.84 6.67 -3.60
CA TYR A 448 -5.49 7.21 -3.44
C TYR A 448 -4.50 6.12 -3.02
N ARG A 449 -3.37 6.01 -3.73
CA ARG A 449 -2.31 4.99 -3.57
C ARG A 449 -2.81 3.54 -3.58
N GLY A 450 -4.05 3.29 -4.00
CA GLY A 450 -4.70 1.99 -3.89
C GLY A 450 -5.19 1.64 -2.48
N TYR A 451 -5.31 2.61 -1.58
CA TYR A 451 -5.85 2.43 -0.24
C TYR A 451 -7.37 2.28 -0.26
N TYR A 452 -7.89 1.61 0.76
CA TYR A 452 -9.33 1.46 0.99
C TYR A 452 -9.89 2.71 1.68
N TYR A 453 -10.83 3.41 1.05
CA TYR A 453 -11.48 4.60 1.56
C TYR A 453 -12.81 4.25 2.23
N ASP A 454 -12.94 4.56 3.52
CA ASP A 454 -14.17 4.43 4.29
C ASP A 454 -15.08 5.64 4.10
N GLY A 455 -15.53 5.83 2.87
CA GLY A 455 -16.46 6.88 2.50
C GLY A 455 -16.87 6.74 1.04
N SER A 456 -17.60 7.73 0.55
CA SER A 456 -17.95 7.86 -0.86
C SER A 456 -17.73 9.29 -1.33
N CYS A 457 -17.46 9.47 -2.63
CA CYS A 457 -17.36 10.79 -3.24
C CYS A 457 -18.70 11.54 -3.26
N THR A 458 -19.84 10.84 -3.08
CA THR A 458 -21.18 11.44 -3.10
C THR A 458 -21.86 11.44 -1.73
N ASP A 459 -21.26 10.76 -0.74
CA ASP A 459 -21.86 10.53 0.57
C ASP A 459 -20.80 10.55 1.67
N THR A 460 -20.61 11.73 2.25
CA THR A 460 -19.64 11.99 3.30
C THR A 460 -20.23 11.88 4.70
N GLU A 461 -21.52 11.53 4.84
CA GLU A 461 -22.23 11.52 6.13
C GLU A 461 -22.52 10.11 6.66
N SER A 462 -22.27 9.07 5.85
CA SER A 462 -22.59 7.69 6.21
C SER A 462 -21.43 6.87 6.77
N ASP A 463 -20.20 7.38 6.64
CA ASP A 463 -18.97 6.72 7.09
C ASP A 463 -17.93 7.76 7.55
N THR A 464 -16.75 7.30 7.93
CA THR A 464 -15.70 8.10 8.59
C THR A 464 -14.91 9.03 7.67
N ASN A 465 -14.93 8.79 6.35
CA ASN A 465 -14.10 9.47 5.34
C ASN A 465 -12.59 9.35 5.60
N LEU A 466 -12.17 8.22 6.18
CA LEU A 466 -10.77 7.91 6.44
C LEU A 466 -10.28 6.85 5.45
N TYR A 467 -8.98 6.83 5.18
CA TYR A 467 -8.37 5.69 4.51
C TYR A 467 -7.99 4.62 5.54
N TYR A 468 -8.46 3.39 5.34
CA TYR A 468 -8.08 2.22 6.10
C TYR A 468 -6.83 1.57 5.49
N LEU A 469 -5.72 1.62 6.22
CA LEU A 469 -4.42 1.10 5.82
C LEU A 469 -4.05 -0.13 6.68
N GLN A 470 -5.01 -1.00 6.97
CA GLN A 470 -4.84 -2.22 7.79
C GLN A 470 -4.51 -1.94 9.27
N SER A 471 -3.30 -1.47 9.57
CA SER A 471 -2.84 -1.22 10.94
C SER A 471 -3.24 0.14 11.50
N ARG A 472 -3.48 1.13 10.61
CA ARG A 472 -3.83 2.50 10.99
C ARG A 472 -4.90 3.09 10.07
N TYR A 473 -5.50 4.18 10.54
CA TYR A 473 -6.42 5.01 9.79
C TYR A 473 -5.75 6.34 9.43
N TYR A 474 -5.84 6.72 8.16
CA TYR A 474 -5.25 7.93 7.61
C TYR A 474 -6.32 8.95 7.26
N ASP A 475 -6.12 10.18 7.72
CA ASP A 475 -6.97 11.33 7.43
C ASP A 475 -6.26 12.22 6.40
N ALA A 476 -6.80 12.28 5.18
CA ALA A 476 -6.22 13.07 4.09
C ALA A 476 -6.40 14.58 4.28
N GLU A 477 -7.46 15.03 4.97
CA GLU A 477 -7.70 16.46 5.25
C GLU A 477 -6.65 16.96 6.22
N VAL A 478 -6.37 16.18 7.27
CA VAL A 478 -5.32 16.50 8.25
C VAL A 478 -3.92 16.17 7.71
N GLY A 479 -3.80 15.21 6.78
CA GLY A 479 -2.53 14.76 6.19
C GLY A 479 -1.70 13.87 7.12
N ARG A 480 -2.33 13.13 8.04
CA ARG A 480 -1.63 12.32 9.07
C ARG A 480 -2.42 11.08 9.45
N PHE A 481 -1.74 10.09 10.04
CA PHE A 481 -2.43 9.00 10.71
C PHE A 481 -3.15 9.50 11.96
N ILE A 482 -4.35 9.00 12.22
CA ILE A 482 -5.13 9.43 13.38
C ILE A 482 -4.67 8.72 14.66
N ASN A 483 -4.20 7.48 14.55
CA ASN A 483 -3.74 6.64 15.65
C ASN A 483 -2.24 6.32 15.55
N ALA A 484 -1.61 6.05 16.69
CA ALA A 484 -0.16 5.82 16.78
C ALA A 484 0.28 4.52 16.10
N ASP A 485 1.47 4.55 15.49
CA ASP A 485 2.17 3.36 14.99
C ASP A 485 2.64 2.42 16.12
N ASP A 486 3.12 1.25 15.72
CA ASP A 486 3.67 0.25 16.62
C ASP A 486 4.97 0.79 17.20
N THR A 487 5.18 0.63 18.50
CA THR A 487 6.42 1.13 19.12
C THR A 487 7.67 0.47 18.56
N ASN A 488 7.55 -0.72 17.95
CA ASN A 488 8.67 -1.36 17.24
C ASN A 488 9.19 -0.51 16.07
N MET A 489 8.39 0.41 15.53
CA MET A 489 8.84 1.33 14.47
C MET A 489 9.97 2.26 14.91
N LEU A 490 10.05 2.57 16.20
CA LEU A 490 11.14 3.37 16.77
C LEU A 490 12.50 2.67 16.59
N GLU A 491 12.51 1.34 16.47
CA GLU A 491 13.72 0.51 16.35
C GLU A 491 14.08 0.18 14.89
N MET A 492 13.16 0.36 13.94
CA MET A 492 13.28 -0.24 12.59
C MET A 492 14.21 0.49 11.62
N GLN A 493 14.64 1.73 11.88
CA GLN A 493 15.53 2.46 10.98
C GLN A 493 16.57 3.30 11.73
N LEU A 494 17.86 2.97 11.59
CA LEU A 494 18.94 3.78 12.17
C LEU A 494 19.19 5.11 11.41
N ASN A 495 18.50 5.33 10.30
CA ASN A 495 18.81 6.37 9.30
C ASN A 495 17.58 7.12 8.74
N SER A 496 16.37 6.90 9.25
CA SER A 496 15.25 7.83 9.01
C SER A 496 15.13 8.81 10.17
N MET A 497 15.14 10.10 9.85
CA MET A 497 14.98 11.18 10.82
C MET A 497 13.55 11.30 11.38
N PHE A 498 12.59 10.55 10.83
CA PHE A 498 11.17 10.62 11.19
C PHE A 498 10.64 9.36 11.86
N LYS A 499 11.51 8.37 12.13
CA LYS A 499 11.16 7.13 12.81
C LYS A 499 10.51 7.35 14.19
N ASP A 500 10.80 8.49 14.81
CA ASP A 500 10.35 8.83 16.15
C ASP A 500 8.92 9.42 16.16
N ASN A 501 8.36 9.77 14.98
CA ASN A 501 7.01 10.32 14.85
C ASN A 501 6.00 9.23 14.45
N LEU A 502 5.28 8.71 15.44
CA LEU A 502 4.34 7.59 15.27
C LEU A 502 3.05 7.93 14.49
N TYR A 503 2.87 9.16 14.05
CA TYR A 503 1.66 9.64 13.36
C TYR A 503 1.95 10.23 11.97
N CYS A 504 3.23 10.40 11.62
CA CYS A 504 3.62 11.01 10.35
C CYS A 504 3.23 10.11 9.18
N TYR A 505 2.50 10.66 8.22
CA TYR A 505 2.25 9.97 6.95
C TYR A 505 3.41 10.25 5.98
N CYS A 506 3.99 9.18 5.43
CA CYS A 506 4.95 9.27 4.33
C CYS A 506 6.15 10.20 4.56
N ASN A 507 6.63 10.33 5.81
CA ASN A 507 7.71 11.26 6.17
C ASN A 507 7.44 12.72 5.72
N SER A 508 6.16 13.12 5.69
CA SER A 508 5.69 14.39 5.12
C SER A 508 6.09 14.60 3.65
N ASN A 509 6.26 13.51 2.90
CA ASN A 509 6.53 13.48 1.48
C ASN A 509 5.58 12.49 0.78
N PRO A 510 4.27 12.79 0.76
CA PRO A 510 3.26 11.88 0.22
C PRO A 510 3.35 11.75 -1.31
N VAL A 511 4.06 12.66 -2.00
CA VAL A 511 4.28 12.59 -3.45
C VAL A 511 5.18 11.41 -3.82
N ASN A 512 6.22 11.14 -3.02
CA ASN A 512 7.24 10.14 -3.35
C ASN A 512 7.13 8.85 -2.53
N TYR A 513 6.33 8.84 -1.46
CA TYR A 513 6.13 7.68 -0.59
C TYR A 513 4.66 7.25 -0.55
N ASP A 514 4.46 5.96 -0.27
CA ASP A 514 3.18 5.37 0.12
C ASP A 514 3.39 4.51 1.39
N ASP A 515 2.32 4.20 2.12
CA ASP A 515 2.32 3.29 3.26
C ASP A 515 1.14 2.30 3.12
N ALA A 516 1.24 1.37 2.17
CA ALA A 516 0.19 0.40 1.85
C ALA A 516 -0.33 -0.46 3.04
N THR A 517 0.42 -0.54 4.13
CA THR A 517 0.06 -1.35 5.32
C THR A 517 -0.13 -0.52 6.58
N GLY A 518 0.00 0.81 6.46
CA GLY A 518 -0.02 1.73 7.59
C GLY A 518 1.09 1.48 8.61
N PHE A 519 2.15 0.76 8.27
CA PHE A 519 3.21 0.37 9.22
C PHE A 519 4.52 1.09 8.93
N SER A 520 4.82 1.36 7.66
CA SER A 520 6.07 2.05 7.33
C SER A 520 5.99 2.65 5.94
N PRO A 521 6.44 3.89 5.76
CA PRO A 521 6.48 4.50 4.44
C PRO A 521 7.50 3.77 3.56
N ARG A 522 7.09 3.50 2.33
CA ARG A 522 7.89 2.90 1.27
C ARG A 522 7.99 3.89 0.14
N TRP A 523 9.21 4.05 -0.38
CA TRP A 523 9.44 4.86 -1.57
C TRP A 523 8.91 4.10 -2.79
N TRP A 524 7.95 4.66 -3.52
CA TRP A 524 7.18 3.88 -4.50
C TRP A 524 7.95 3.60 -5.79
N HIS A 525 8.92 4.45 -6.15
CA HIS A 525 9.80 4.21 -7.30
C HIS A 525 10.65 2.94 -7.14
N LEU A 526 11.09 2.62 -5.92
CA LEU A 526 11.91 1.43 -5.64
C LEU A 526 11.08 0.13 -5.62
N ALA A 527 9.79 0.22 -5.31
CA ALA A 527 8.93 -0.95 -5.17
C ALA A 527 8.57 -1.62 -6.49
N LYS A 528 8.40 -0.83 -7.58
CA LYS A 528 8.11 -1.39 -8.91
C LYS A 528 9.25 -2.25 -9.44
N GLY A 529 10.51 -1.83 -9.25
CA GLY A 529 11.69 -2.63 -9.61
C GLY A 529 11.89 -3.85 -8.71
N ALA A 530 11.72 -3.71 -7.40
CA ALA A 530 11.93 -4.81 -6.44
C ALA A 530 10.87 -5.92 -6.52
N TYR A 531 9.62 -5.60 -6.87
CA TYR A 531 8.53 -6.57 -6.87
C TYR A 531 8.68 -7.65 -7.95
N LEU A 532 9.01 -7.25 -9.18
CA LEU A 532 9.18 -8.18 -10.30
C LEU A 532 10.48 -8.99 -10.18
N ILE A 533 11.51 -8.45 -9.52
CA ILE A 533 12.73 -9.18 -9.14
C ILE A 533 12.47 -10.13 -7.95
N GLY A 534 11.56 -9.76 -7.04
CA GLY A 534 11.20 -10.53 -5.85
C GLY A 534 10.64 -11.93 -6.13
N ILE A 535 9.88 -12.10 -7.22
CA ILE A 535 9.42 -13.43 -7.68
C ILE A 535 10.62 -14.29 -8.11
N GLY A 536 11.67 -13.70 -8.71
CA GLY A 536 12.92 -14.40 -9.04
C GLY A 536 13.81 -14.68 -7.82
N LEU A 537 13.80 -13.81 -6.80
CA LEU A 537 14.57 -13.97 -5.55
C LEU A 537 13.97 -15.00 -4.60
N ASN A 538 12.64 -15.16 -4.55
CA ASN A 538 12.00 -16.19 -3.74
C ASN A 538 12.43 -17.61 -4.18
N THR A 539 12.67 -17.78 -5.48
CA THR A 539 13.27 -18.98 -6.09
C THR A 539 14.71 -19.22 -5.61
N ILE A 540 15.50 -18.16 -5.41
CA ILE A 540 16.89 -18.23 -4.88
C ILE A 540 16.92 -18.49 -3.36
N LEU A 541 15.95 -18.00 -2.60
CA LEU A 541 15.82 -18.26 -1.16
C LEU A 541 15.38 -19.71 -0.86
N LYS A 542 14.54 -20.32 -1.71
CA LYS A 542 14.27 -21.77 -1.63
C LYS A 542 15.52 -22.61 -1.92
N LEU A 543 16.39 -22.16 -2.84
CA LEU A 543 17.68 -22.79 -3.15
C LEU A 543 18.66 -22.77 -1.94
N TYR A 544 18.61 -21.73 -1.10
CA TYR A 544 19.41 -21.68 0.14
C TYR A 544 18.91 -22.66 1.22
N LYS A 545 17.59 -22.86 1.32
CA LYS A 545 16.98 -23.79 2.30
C LYS A 545 17.22 -25.27 1.99
N LYS A 546 17.43 -25.65 0.72
CA LYS A 546 17.75 -27.03 0.34
C LYS A 546 19.23 -27.42 0.60
N GLY A 547 20.14 -26.46 0.76
CA GLY A 547 21.59 -26.72 0.66
C GLY A 547 22.42 -26.67 1.95
N PHE A 548 22.08 -25.86 2.96
CA PHE A 548 22.89 -25.77 4.17
C PHE A 548 22.09 -25.11 5.31
N VAL A 549 22.37 -25.51 6.56
CA VAL A 549 21.76 -25.02 7.82
C VAL A 549 20.47 -25.74 8.26
N ARG A 550 20.57 -27.06 8.46
CA ARG A 550 19.62 -27.83 9.30
C ARG A 550 19.89 -27.72 10.82
N THR A 551 20.85 -26.89 11.26
CA THR A 551 21.37 -26.97 12.65
C THR A 551 21.39 -25.64 13.43
N VAL A 552 20.99 -24.49 12.85
CA VAL A 552 21.01 -23.19 13.56
C VAL A 552 19.64 -22.48 13.60
N LEU A 553 18.64 -22.96 12.85
CA LEU A 553 17.31 -22.31 12.78
C LEU A 553 16.21 -22.99 13.61
N SER A 554 16.50 -24.12 14.28
CA SER A 554 15.50 -24.82 15.13
C SER A 554 15.26 -24.15 16.49
N ALA A 555 15.73 -22.92 16.70
CA ALA A 555 15.62 -22.18 17.97
C ALA A 555 15.12 -20.74 17.79
N ILE A 556 14.65 -20.36 16.60
CA ILE A 556 14.14 -19.01 16.35
C ILE A 556 12.74 -19.15 15.78
N SER A 557 11.76 -18.89 16.66
CA SER A 557 10.34 -18.96 16.39
C SER A 557 9.94 -18.17 15.14
N THR A 558 8.92 -18.68 14.47
CA THR A 558 8.31 -18.22 13.22
C THR A 558 7.92 -16.73 13.19
N ARG A 559 7.94 -16.04 14.34
CA ARG A 559 7.79 -14.58 14.45
C ARG A 559 8.89 -13.80 13.73
N ILE A 560 10.09 -14.36 13.55
CA ILE A 560 11.20 -13.68 12.83
C ILE A 560 11.15 -13.92 11.31
N LEU A 561 10.46 -14.94 10.82
CA LEU A 561 10.39 -15.20 9.37
C LEU A 561 9.61 -14.09 8.63
N ILE A 562 8.58 -13.54 9.29
CA ILE A 562 7.84 -12.33 8.87
C ILE A 562 8.78 -11.11 8.81
N TYR A 563 9.79 -11.05 9.67
CA TYR A 563 10.85 -10.03 9.62
C TYR A 563 11.90 -10.29 8.53
N THR A 564 12.18 -11.54 8.15
CA THR A 564 13.20 -11.83 7.10
C THR A 564 12.73 -11.52 5.68
N ALA A 565 11.43 -11.64 5.38
CA ALA A 565 10.85 -11.13 4.14
C ALA A 565 10.86 -9.58 4.09
N ARG A 566 10.59 -8.93 5.23
CA ARG A 566 10.78 -7.48 5.42
C ARG A 566 12.26 -7.09 5.32
N ALA A 567 13.18 -7.93 5.79
CA ALA A 567 14.62 -7.71 5.70
C ALA A 567 15.18 -7.93 4.29
N ALA A 568 14.55 -8.72 3.43
CA ALA A 568 14.95 -8.86 2.03
C ALA A 568 14.71 -7.55 1.24
N ILE A 569 13.63 -6.83 1.56
CA ILE A 569 13.36 -5.47 1.07
C ILE A 569 14.42 -4.48 1.60
N VAL A 570 14.86 -4.66 2.86
CA VAL A 570 15.94 -3.87 3.49
C VAL A 570 17.34 -4.21 2.91
N LEU A 571 17.61 -5.47 2.54
CA LEU A 571 18.85 -5.90 1.89
C LEU A 571 18.97 -5.37 0.45
N MET A 572 17.85 -5.17 -0.24
CA MET A 572 17.84 -4.53 -1.56
C MET A 572 18.05 -3.00 -1.46
N ALA A 573 17.55 -2.36 -0.41
CA ALA A 573 17.91 -0.97 -0.10
C ALA A 573 19.42 -0.80 0.16
N LEU A 574 20.08 -1.81 0.74
CA LEU A 574 21.53 -1.88 0.93
C LEU A 574 22.33 -1.86 -0.39
N GLN A 575 21.75 -2.34 -1.49
CA GLN A 575 22.41 -2.37 -2.81
C GLN A 575 22.57 -0.95 -3.41
N GLN A 576 21.67 -0.02 -3.08
CA GLN A 576 21.79 1.40 -3.45
C GLN A 576 22.87 2.13 -2.63
N TYR A 577 23.10 1.73 -1.37
CA TYR A 577 24.19 2.31 -0.56
C TYR A 577 25.57 1.90 -1.05
N ILE A 578 25.74 0.75 -1.73
CA ILE A 578 27.00 0.35 -2.35
C ILE A 578 27.39 1.31 -3.48
N ALA A 579 26.42 1.80 -4.27
CA ALA A 579 26.68 2.78 -5.33
C ALA A 579 27.05 4.16 -4.77
N VAL A 580 26.42 4.58 -3.66
CA VAL A 580 26.77 5.83 -2.96
C VAL A 580 28.13 5.72 -2.27
N ILE A 581 28.46 4.59 -1.65
CA ILE A 581 29.77 4.30 -1.05
C ILE A 581 30.86 4.22 -2.14
N ALA A 582 30.58 3.64 -3.30
CA ALA A 582 31.51 3.61 -4.44
C ALA A 582 31.81 5.03 -4.97
N ASN A 583 30.81 5.92 -5.01
CA ASN A 583 31.00 7.33 -5.36
C ASN A 583 31.78 8.09 -4.29
N ILE A 584 31.54 7.83 -3.00
CA ILE A 584 32.32 8.41 -1.90
C ILE A 584 33.77 7.91 -1.93
N ILE A 585 34.03 6.63 -2.19
CA ILE A 585 35.38 6.07 -2.34
C ILE A 585 36.09 6.69 -3.55
N THR A 586 35.38 6.92 -4.66
CA THR A 586 35.93 7.59 -5.85
C THR A 586 36.28 9.05 -5.56
N ILE A 587 35.40 9.78 -4.85
CA ILE A 587 35.65 11.17 -4.43
C ILE A 587 36.81 11.25 -3.42
N VAL A 588 36.87 10.36 -2.43
CA VAL A 588 37.97 10.28 -1.45
C VAL A 588 39.28 9.89 -2.15
N SER A 589 39.24 9.02 -3.15
CA SER A 589 40.41 8.65 -3.97
C SER A 589 40.89 9.81 -4.84
N ILE A 590 39.98 10.61 -5.42
CA ILE A 590 40.31 11.83 -6.15
C ILE A 590 40.91 12.88 -5.21
N VAL A 591 40.32 13.11 -4.03
CA VAL A 591 40.84 14.04 -3.02
C VAL A 591 42.22 13.61 -2.52
N LEU A 592 42.45 12.32 -2.27
CA LEU A 592 43.76 11.78 -1.87
C LEU A 592 44.79 11.84 -3.02
N THR A 593 44.36 11.68 -4.27
CA THR A 593 45.22 11.81 -5.46
C THR A 593 45.62 13.26 -5.70
N VAL A 594 44.69 14.21 -5.52
CA VAL A 594 44.97 15.67 -5.55
C VAL A 594 45.87 16.09 -4.39
N LYS A 595 45.71 15.50 -3.19
CA LYS A 595 46.61 15.70 -2.04
C LYS A 595 48.02 15.13 -2.30
N LYS A 596 48.13 13.97 -2.97
CA LYS A 596 49.41 13.40 -3.42
C LYS A 596 50.08 14.21 -4.53
N LEU A 597 49.31 14.78 -5.46
CA LEU A 597 49.81 15.66 -6.53
C LEU A 597 50.29 17.02 -5.99
N THR A 598 49.65 17.54 -4.94
CA THR A 598 50.11 18.77 -4.25
C THR A 598 51.32 18.53 -3.32
N LEU A 599 51.55 17.29 -2.88
CA LEU A 599 52.72 16.89 -2.07
C LEU A 599 53.94 16.43 -2.90
N ASN A 600 53.78 16.12 -4.19
CA ASN A 600 54.86 15.67 -5.09
C ASN A 600 55.25 16.72 -6.15
N ILE A 601 55.23 18.00 -5.80
CA ILE A 601 55.91 19.01 -6.61
C ILE A 601 57.42 18.87 -6.34
N PRO A 602 58.26 18.63 -7.38
CA PRO A 602 59.70 18.53 -7.21
C PRO A 602 60.30 19.81 -6.59
N THR A 603 61.33 19.64 -5.78
CA THR A 603 62.14 20.70 -5.14
C THR A 603 62.91 21.55 -6.17
N GLY A 604 62.19 22.31 -6.99
CA GLY A 604 62.75 23.11 -8.10
C GLY A 604 62.01 24.41 -8.41
N LEU A 605 61.02 24.82 -7.62
CA LEU A 605 60.34 26.11 -7.76
C LEU A 605 60.32 26.84 -6.40
N TRP A 606 61.51 27.22 -5.96
CA TRP A 606 61.76 28.02 -4.75
C TRP A 606 61.61 29.53 -4.98
N HIS A 607 60.78 29.97 -5.94
CA HIS A 607 60.55 31.39 -6.20
C HIS A 607 59.08 31.68 -6.57
N LEU A 608 58.15 31.30 -5.68
CA LEU A 608 56.78 31.86 -5.68
C LEU A 608 56.08 31.69 -4.33
N LYS A 609 56.86 31.61 -3.24
CA LYS A 609 56.35 31.37 -1.88
C LYS A 609 56.20 32.66 -1.03
N GLN A 610 56.09 33.84 -1.65
CA GLN A 610 56.07 35.12 -0.90
C GLN A 610 55.02 36.15 -1.35
N SER A 611 53.84 35.77 -1.87
CA SER A 611 52.79 36.80 -2.09
C SER A 611 51.36 36.45 -1.65
N ILE A 612 51.12 35.35 -0.91
CA ILE A 612 49.75 35.01 -0.45
C ILE A 612 49.75 34.60 1.02
N TRP A 613 50.43 35.38 1.86
CA TRP A 613 50.30 35.31 3.32
C TRP A 613 50.24 36.72 3.93
N HIS A 614 49.51 37.62 3.27
CA HIS A 614 49.03 38.89 3.82
C HIS A 614 47.79 39.34 3.04
N ASN A 615 46.61 38.91 3.49
CA ASN A 615 45.33 39.64 3.46
C ASN A 615 44.19 38.66 3.76
N HIS A 616 43.84 38.52 5.04
CA HIS A 616 42.49 38.84 5.54
C HIS A 616 42.42 38.55 7.05
N LYS A 617 42.43 39.65 7.81
CA LYS A 617 41.46 39.85 8.89
C LYS A 617 40.09 40.11 8.27
#